data_AF-A0AAV3X7X5-F1
#
_entry.id   AF-A0AAV3X7X5-F1
#
_cell.length_a   1.000
_cell.length_b   1.000
_cell.length_c   1.000
_cell.angle_alpha   90.00
_cell.angle_beta   90.00
_cell.angle_gamma   90.00
#
_symmetry.space_group_name_H-M   'P 1'
#
loop_
_entity.id
_entity.type
_entity.pdbx_description
1 polymer ?
#
loop_
_entity_poly.entity_id
_entity_poly.type
_entity_poly.pdbx_seq_one_letter_code
_entity_poly.pdbx_strand_id
1 'polypeptide(L)'
;MSQALNSLKADGKTASSQEVQKKIDELEFQKYTLESGINWGQCRNETGKTLAVYGSKPDVKDYPYETGIYFLADGKTTKNKWDCQGIYLPIDIKAVGLMPDGQNQELAGAVAIKIPDGSKLVVKNNTDTGEVEFNMPGTKVLKADEANWFVPKVSQEVLDTRVTNAPSN
;
A
#
# COMPACT_ATOMS: atom_id res chain seq x y z
N MET A 1 -6.73 -9.13 16.25
CA MET A 1 -7.85 -8.21 16.57
C MET A 1 -9.15 -8.89 17.03
N SER A 2 -9.21 -10.21 17.28
CA SER A 2 -10.47 -10.88 17.68
C SER A 2 -10.73 -10.94 19.19
N GLN A 3 -9.80 -10.48 20.04
CA GLN A 3 -10.00 -10.49 21.50
C GLN A 3 -10.68 -9.23 22.05
N ALA A 4 -10.71 -8.12 21.30
CA ALA A 4 -11.41 -6.90 21.71
C ALA A 4 -12.93 -6.95 21.46
N LEU A 5 -13.39 -7.84 20.56
CA LEU A 5 -14.81 -8.01 20.23
C LEU A 5 -15.55 -8.97 21.18
N ASN A 6 -14.84 -9.89 21.84
CA ASN A 6 -15.47 -10.90 22.72
C ASN A 6 -15.65 -10.47 24.17
N SER A 7 -14.98 -9.41 24.64
CA SER A 7 -15.13 -8.89 26.01
C SER A 7 -16.37 -8.00 26.18
N LEU A 8 -17.07 -7.62 25.11
CA LEU A 8 -18.29 -6.80 25.18
C LEU A 8 -19.59 -7.61 25.31
N LYS A 9 -19.53 -8.96 25.25
CA LYS A 9 -20.73 -9.82 25.32
C LYS A 9 -20.96 -10.50 26.68
N ALA A 10 -20.07 -10.31 27.67
CA ALA A 10 -20.11 -11.05 28.92
C ALA A 10 -20.63 -10.30 30.15
N ASP A 11 -20.84 -8.99 30.09
CA ASP A 11 -21.45 -8.26 31.21
C ASP A 11 -22.69 -7.49 30.76
N GLY A 12 -23.84 -7.93 31.26
CA GLY A 12 -25.15 -7.30 31.08
C GLY A 12 -25.21 -5.91 31.71
N LYS A 13 -24.61 -4.92 31.04
CA LYS A 13 -24.96 -3.51 31.18
C LYS A 13 -25.38 -3.00 29.82
N THR A 14 -26.67 -2.74 29.68
CA THR A 14 -27.22 -1.92 28.62
C THR A 14 -26.52 -0.57 28.68
N ALA A 15 -25.45 -0.37 27.90
CA ALA A 15 -24.86 0.95 27.72
C ALA A 15 -26.01 1.88 27.32
N SER A 16 -26.17 2.99 28.03
CA SER A 16 -27.24 3.93 27.70
C SER A 16 -27.05 4.40 26.27
N SER A 17 -28.14 4.67 25.55
CA SER A 17 -28.09 5.17 24.15
C SER A 17 -27.14 6.38 24.01
N GLN A 18 -26.99 7.18 25.07
CA GLN A 18 -26.09 8.33 25.15
C GLN A 18 -24.60 7.96 25.21
N GLU A 19 -24.22 6.89 25.92
CA GLU A 19 -22.83 6.42 25.97
C GLU A 19 -22.38 5.81 24.64
N VAL A 20 -23.30 5.14 23.94
CA VAL A 20 -23.07 4.63 22.59
C VAL A 20 -22.94 5.80 21.60
N GLN A 21 -23.85 6.78 21.66
CA GLN A 21 -23.80 7.95 20.79
C GLN A 21 -22.51 8.76 20.98
N LYS A 22 -22.08 8.99 22.24
CA LYS A 22 -20.82 9.68 22.52
C LYS A 22 -19.61 8.97 21.90
N LYS A 23 -19.58 7.63 21.93
CA LYS A 23 -18.52 6.85 21.27
C LYS A 23 -18.58 6.94 19.75
N ILE A 24 -19.78 6.99 19.15
CA ILE A 24 -19.94 7.21 17.71
C ILE A 24 -19.37 8.58 17.33
N ASP A 25 -19.75 9.64 18.05
CA ASP A 25 -19.30 11.00 17.78
C ASP A 25 -17.77 11.14 17.92
N GLU A 26 -17.17 10.50 18.95
CA GLU A 26 -15.72 10.45 19.13
C GLU A 26 -15.02 9.71 17.96
N LEU A 27 -15.58 8.60 17.49
CA LEU A 27 -15.05 7.86 16.35
C LEU A 27 -15.19 8.62 15.04
N GLU A 28 -16.29 9.34 14.83
CA GLU A 28 -16.50 10.20 13.66
C GLU A 28 -15.52 11.38 13.66
N PHE A 29 -15.27 12.00 14.81
CA PHE A 29 -14.28 13.07 14.93
C PHE A 29 -12.85 12.58 14.65
N GLN A 30 -12.49 11.40 15.16
CA GLN A 30 -11.22 10.76 14.86
C GLN A 30 -11.09 10.43 13.37
N LYS A 31 -12.15 9.88 12.77
CA LYS A 31 -12.22 9.61 11.33
C LYS A 31 -12.03 10.89 10.50
N TYR A 32 -12.75 11.96 10.81
CA TYR A 32 -12.62 13.25 10.11
C TYR A 32 -11.20 13.83 10.21
N THR A 33 -10.58 13.75 11.38
CA THR A 33 -9.20 14.23 11.57
C THR A 33 -8.19 13.40 10.76
N LEU A 34 -8.42 12.08 10.63
CA LEU A 34 -7.60 11.22 9.79
C LEU A 34 -7.83 11.48 8.29
N GLU A 35 -9.08 11.65 7.87
CA GLU A 35 -9.48 11.94 6.48
C GLU A 35 -9.05 13.33 6.00
N SER A 36 -8.97 14.31 6.90
CA SER A 36 -8.48 15.67 6.62
C SER A 36 -6.95 15.81 6.71
N GLY A 37 -6.24 14.74 7.10
CA GLY A 37 -4.79 14.68 7.17
C GLY A 37 -4.10 14.61 5.80
N ILE A 38 -2.79 14.32 5.79
CA ILE A 38 -2.05 14.01 4.56
C ILE A 38 -2.71 12.79 3.92
N ASN A 39 -3.36 12.99 2.78
CA ASN A 39 -4.12 11.97 2.05
C ASN A 39 -3.31 11.32 0.91
N TRP A 40 -2.02 11.66 0.78
CA TRP A 40 -1.16 11.16 -0.30
C TRP A 40 -0.09 10.26 0.29
N GLY A 41 0.09 9.06 -0.30
CA GLY A 41 1.10 8.12 0.10
C GLY A 41 2.51 8.47 -0.40
N GLN A 42 3.53 7.98 0.28
CA GLN A 42 4.93 8.01 -0.16
C GLN A 42 5.49 6.61 -0.30
N CYS A 43 6.26 6.41 -1.36
CA CYS A 43 7.04 5.21 -1.56
C CYS A 43 8.52 5.57 -1.58
N ARG A 44 9.31 4.88 -0.76
CA ARG A 44 10.77 4.95 -0.76
C ARG A 44 11.32 3.60 -1.21
N ASN A 45 12.23 3.66 -2.18
CA ASN A 45 12.91 2.50 -2.70
C ASN A 45 14.29 2.36 -2.04
N GLU A 46 14.52 1.24 -1.37
CA GLU A 46 15.79 0.82 -0.78
C GLU A 46 16.10 -0.63 -1.20
N THR A 47 15.66 -1.03 -2.40
CA THR A 47 15.82 -2.41 -2.89
C THR A 47 17.16 -2.65 -3.58
N GLY A 48 17.92 -1.60 -3.89
CA GLY A 48 19.10 -1.68 -4.76
C GLY A 48 18.75 -1.79 -6.25
N LYS A 49 17.46 -1.75 -6.62
CA LYS A 49 16.95 -1.96 -7.99
C LYS A 49 15.88 -0.93 -8.35
N THR A 50 15.39 -0.94 -9.59
CA THR A 50 14.28 -0.08 -9.99
C THR A 50 12.96 -0.60 -9.41
N LEU A 51 12.25 0.23 -8.66
CA LEU A 51 10.93 -0.10 -8.11
C LEU A 51 9.83 0.46 -9.01
N ALA A 52 8.86 -0.36 -9.39
CA ALA A 52 7.65 0.11 -10.02
C ALA A 52 6.60 0.50 -8.96
N VAL A 53 6.12 1.74 -9.04
CA VAL A 53 5.15 2.34 -8.11
C VAL A 53 3.89 2.76 -8.86
N TYR A 54 2.73 2.61 -8.21
CA TYR A 54 1.45 3.10 -8.71
C TYR A 54 1.18 4.50 -8.19
N GLY A 55 0.72 5.38 -9.07
CA GLY A 55 0.29 6.72 -8.71
C GLY A 55 -0.88 7.18 -9.56
N SER A 56 -1.11 8.50 -9.57
CA SER A 56 -2.20 9.11 -10.33
C SER A 56 -2.21 8.66 -11.79
N LYS A 57 -3.40 8.46 -12.36
CA LYS A 57 -3.55 8.15 -13.78
C LYS A 57 -2.83 9.21 -14.65
N PRO A 58 -2.14 8.80 -15.72
CA PRO A 58 -1.56 9.74 -16.66
C PRO A 58 -2.66 10.52 -17.40
N ASP A 59 -2.33 11.73 -17.85
CA ASP A 59 -3.23 12.55 -18.68
C ASP A 59 -3.18 12.06 -20.14
N VAL A 60 -3.71 10.85 -20.34
CA VAL A 60 -3.85 10.20 -21.63
C VAL A 60 -5.33 9.94 -21.85
N LYS A 61 -5.85 10.42 -22.99
CA LYS A 61 -7.25 10.20 -23.36
C LYS A 61 -7.54 8.70 -23.42
N ASP A 62 -8.67 8.29 -22.85
CA ASP A 62 -9.14 6.91 -22.83
C ASP A 62 -8.18 5.91 -22.13
N TYR A 63 -7.36 6.39 -21.17
CA TYR A 63 -6.51 5.52 -20.36
C TYR A 63 -7.37 4.53 -19.56
N PRO A 64 -7.18 3.21 -19.73
CA PRO A 64 -8.15 2.22 -19.27
C PRO A 64 -8.05 1.92 -17.77
N TYR A 65 -6.93 2.25 -17.12
CA TYR A 65 -6.65 1.91 -15.73
C TYR A 65 -6.89 3.08 -14.78
N GLU A 66 -7.16 2.77 -13.51
CA GLU A 66 -7.33 3.79 -12.46
C GLU A 66 -6.01 4.45 -12.04
N THR A 67 -4.90 3.77 -12.28
CA THR A 67 -3.56 4.18 -11.84
C THR A 67 -2.53 4.11 -12.96
N GLY A 68 -1.57 5.03 -12.91
CA GLY A 68 -0.37 4.95 -13.73
C GLY A 68 0.71 4.13 -13.04
N ILE A 69 1.52 3.41 -13.82
CA ILE A 69 2.75 2.78 -13.33
C ILE A 69 3.96 3.66 -13.64
N TYR A 70 4.79 3.88 -12.64
CA TYR A 70 5.97 4.76 -12.70
C TYR A 70 7.18 4.04 -12.12
N PHE A 71 8.37 4.44 -12.53
CA PHE A 71 9.62 3.78 -12.14
C PHE A 71 10.43 4.69 -11.22
N LEU A 72 10.65 4.22 -9.99
CA LEU A 72 11.37 4.91 -8.94
C LEU A 72 12.79 4.31 -8.81
N ALA A 73 13.81 5.15 -8.96
CA ALA A 73 15.19 4.74 -8.80
C ALA A 73 15.47 4.26 -7.37
N ASP A 74 16.53 3.46 -7.20
CA ASP A 74 17.02 3.10 -5.87
C ASP A 74 17.43 4.33 -5.04
N GLY A 75 17.23 4.26 -3.73
CA GLY A 75 17.49 5.33 -2.77
C GLY A 75 16.53 6.52 -2.86
N LYS A 76 15.58 6.53 -3.80
CA LYS A 76 14.65 7.65 -4.02
C LYS A 76 13.33 7.48 -3.29
N THR A 77 12.72 8.62 -2.96
CA THR A 77 11.39 8.72 -2.37
C THR A 77 10.49 9.52 -3.30
N THR A 78 9.23 9.09 -3.47
CA THR A 78 8.26 9.86 -4.24
C THR A 78 8.05 11.27 -3.68
N LYS A 79 7.86 12.24 -4.58
CA LYS A 79 7.75 13.66 -4.26
C LYS A 79 6.56 13.95 -3.37
N ASN A 80 6.67 14.98 -2.55
CA ASN A 80 5.57 15.41 -1.70
C ASN A 80 4.32 15.77 -2.52
N LYS A 81 3.15 15.34 -2.05
CA LYS A 81 1.83 15.51 -2.69
C LYS A 81 1.66 14.73 -4.01
N TRP A 82 2.64 13.94 -4.41
CA TRP A 82 2.44 12.92 -5.44
C TRP A 82 2.05 11.63 -4.74
N ASP A 83 0.77 11.30 -4.84
CA ASP A 83 0.15 10.18 -4.14
C ASP A 83 0.66 8.83 -4.67
N CYS A 84 1.56 8.20 -3.91
CA CYS A 84 1.90 6.80 -4.14
C CYS A 84 0.78 5.92 -3.60
N GLN A 85 0.12 5.20 -4.50
CA GLN A 85 -1.04 4.38 -4.17
C GLN A 85 -0.68 2.92 -3.92
N GLY A 86 0.52 2.51 -4.33
CA GLY A 86 0.99 1.15 -4.18
C GLY A 86 2.27 0.86 -4.94
N ILE A 87 2.65 -0.42 -4.97
CA ILE A 87 3.83 -0.92 -5.69
C ILE A 87 3.48 -2.12 -6.53
N TYR A 88 4.29 -2.38 -7.55
CA TYR A 88 4.24 -3.61 -8.34
C TYR A 88 5.38 -4.55 -7.93
N LEU A 89 5.06 -5.83 -7.73
CA LEU A 89 6.03 -6.89 -7.54
C LEU A 89 6.23 -7.66 -8.86
N PRO A 90 7.45 -7.71 -9.42
CA PRO A 90 7.78 -8.51 -10.61
C PRO A 90 7.61 -10.01 -10.40
N ILE A 91 7.41 -10.76 -11.48
CA ILE A 91 7.08 -12.21 -11.43
C ILE A 91 8.16 -13.09 -10.78
N ASP A 92 9.40 -12.65 -10.82
CA ASP A 92 10.60 -13.32 -10.29
C ASP A 92 10.98 -12.85 -8.88
N ILE A 93 10.20 -11.92 -8.30
CA ILE A 93 10.42 -11.40 -6.95
C ILE A 93 9.45 -12.07 -5.98
N LYS A 94 10.02 -12.48 -4.85
CA LYS A 94 9.29 -12.84 -3.64
C LYS A 94 9.31 -11.68 -2.67
N ALA A 95 8.18 -11.46 -2.01
CA ALA A 95 8.10 -10.48 -0.94
C ALA A 95 7.45 -11.07 0.30
N VAL A 96 7.85 -10.56 1.46
CA VAL A 96 7.15 -10.80 2.72
C VAL A 96 6.40 -9.53 3.07
N GLY A 97 5.08 -9.61 2.90
CA GLY A 97 4.18 -8.51 3.24
C GLY A 97 3.47 -8.76 4.56
N LEU A 98 3.43 -7.75 5.43
CA LEU A 98 2.45 -7.71 6.51
C LEU A 98 1.07 -7.49 5.89
N MET A 99 0.12 -8.37 6.14
CA MET A 99 -1.27 -8.18 5.72
C MET A 99 -2.10 -7.53 6.84
N PRO A 100 -3.32 -7.02 6.55
CA PRO A 100 -4.16 -6.39 7.58
C PRO A 100 -4.49 -7.27 8.79
N ASP A 101 -4.38 -8.60 8.66
CA ASP A 101 -4.56 -9.56 9.76
C ASP A 101 -3.34 -9.66 10.70
N GLY A 102 -2.26 -8.96 10.38
CA GLY A 102 -1.00 -8.96 11.12
C GLY A 102 -0.12 -10.18 10.86
N GLN A 103 -0.47 -11.03 9.90
CA GLN A 103 0.37 -12.16 9.50
C GLN A 103 1.30 -11.75 8.36
N ASN A 104 2.53 -12.29 8.42
CA ASN A 104 3.44 -12.24 7.29
C ASN A 104 2.93 -13.20 6.23
N GLN A 105 2.67 -12.68 5.04
CA GLN A 105 2.30 -13.47 3.88
C GLN A 105 3.45 -13.43 2.86
N GLU A 106 3.87 -14.62 2.43
CA GLU A 106 4.73 -14.73 1.25
C GLU A 106 3.90 -14.39 0.01
N LEU A 107 4.32 -13.35 -0.70
CA LEU A 107 3.70 -12.89 -1.92
C LEU A 107 4.55 -13.35 -3.10
N ALA A 108 3.94 -14.16 -3.95
CA ALA A 108 4.48 -14.41 -5.28
C ALA A 108 4.23 -13.18 -6.16
N GLY A 109 5.23 -12.85 -6.98
CA GLY A 109 5.23 -11.73 -7.89
C GLY A 109 4.12 -11.71 -8.94
N ALA A 110 4.22 -10.75 -9.87
CA ALA A 110 3.18 -10.36 -10.83
C ALA A 110 1.88 -9.90 -10.14
N VAL A 111 2.02 -9.11 -9.08
CA VAL A 111 0.92 -8.54 -8.30
C VAL A 111 1.17 -7.06 -8.04
N ALA A 112 0.08 -6.32 -7.84
CA ALA A 112 0.14 -4.98 -7.28
C ALA A 112 -0.25 -5.03 -5.80
N ILE A 113 0.41 -4.21 -4.98
CA ILE A 113 0.13 -4.06 -3.56
C ILE A 113 -0.33 -2.64 -3.33
N LYS A 114 -1.61 -2.49 -2.97
CA LYS A 114 -2.18 -1.20 -2.57
C LYS A 114 -1.73 -0.88 -1.14
N ILE A 115 -1.40 0.38 -0.88
CA ILE A 115 -1.07 0.87 0.47
C ILE A 115 -2.20 1.74 1.04
N PRO A 116 -2.23 1.98 2.36
CA PRO A 116 -3.16 2.94 2.95
C PRO A 116 -2.85 4.36 2.46
N ASP A 117 -3.90 5.17 2.30
CA ASP A 117 -3.75 6.60 1.99
C ASP A 117 -2.97 7.31 3.12
N GLY A 118 -2.16 8.30 2.75
CA GLY A 118 -1.35 9.06 3.72
C GLY A 118 -0.15 8.32 4.31
N SER A 119 0.12 7.10 3.84
CA SER A 119 1.17 6.25 4.39
C SER A 119 2.57 6.55 3.83
N LYS A 120 3.60 6.02 4.50
CA LYS A 120 5.01 6.11 4.08
C LYS A 120 5.60 4.72 3.97
N LEU A 121 5.42 4.11 2.82
CA LEU A 121 5.97 2.80 2.48
C LEU A 121 7.48 2.92 2.23
N VAL A 122 8.24 2.06 2.89
CA VAL A 122 9.64 1.77 2.57
C VAL A 122 9.72 0.34 2.07
N VAL A 123 10.25 0.18 0.87
CA VAL A 123 10.47 -1.12 0.24
C VAL A 123 11.96 -1.40 0.27
N LYS A 124 12.36 -2.47 0.95
CA LYS A 124 13.77 -2.83 1.12
C LYS A 124 14.01 -4.27 0.69
N ASN A 125 15.23 -4.56 0.22
CA ASN A 125 15.66 -5.93 0.03
C ASN A 125 16.30 -6.46 1.32
N ASN A 126 15.86 -7.60 1.82
CA ASN A 126 16.52 -8.28 2.93
C ASN A 126 17.76 -8.99 2.41
N THR A 127 18.95 -8.61 2.90
CA THR A 127 20.23 -9.19 2.46
C THR A 127 20.44 -10.64 2.90
N ASP A 128 19.75 -11.06 3.95
CA ASP A 128 19.88 -12.39 4.53
C ASP A 128 18.99 -13.41 3.80
N THR A 129 17.79 -12.99 3.38
CA THR A 129 16.81 -13.86 2.69
C THR A 129 16.72 -13.62 1.18
N GLY A 130 17.13 -12.45 0.70
CA GLY A 130 16.95 -12.02 -0.69
C GLY A 130 15.52 -11.62 -1.04
N GLU A 131 14.63 -11.53 -0.05
CA GLU A 131 13.22 -11.18 -0.23
C GLU A 131 12.98 -9.68 -0.07
N VAL A 132 11.97 -9.17 -0.77
CA VAL A 132 11.51 -7.79 -0.60
C VAL A 132 10.64 -7.68 0.65
N GLU A 133 10.91 -6.71 1.51
CA GLU A 133 10.17 -6.45 2.74
C GLU A 133 9.56 -5.04 2.75
N PHE A 134 8.43 -4.92 3.46
CA PHE A 134 7.74 -3.65 3.69
C PHE A 134 7.78 -3.27 5.16
N ASN A 135 7.95 -1.98 5.44
CA ASN A 135 7.90 -1.45 6.82
C ASN A 135 6.48 -1.39 7.40
N MET A 136 5.45 -1.65 6.60
CA MET A 136 4.05 -1.53 6.98
C MET A 136 3.17 -2.47 6.14
N PRO A 137 1.95 -2.79 6.60
CA PRO A 137 1.07 -3.65 5.84
C PRO A 137 0.48 -2.97 4.61
N GLY A 138 0.29 -3.76 3.55
CA GLY A 138 -0.55 -3.38 2.41
C GLY A 138 -2.04 -3.44 2.80
N THR A 139 -2.90 -2.72 2.07
CA THR A 139 -4.35 -2.80 2.24
C THR A 139 -4.98 -3.91 1.40
N LYS A 140 -4.41 -4.16 0.22
CA LYS A 140 -4.92 -5.15 -0.73
C LYS A 140 -3.84 -5.62 -1.68
N VAL A 141 -3.82 -6.92 -1.95
CA VAL A 141 -3.06 -7.51 -3.05
C VAL A 141 -3.99 -7.63 -4.26
N LEU A 142 -3.54 -7.18 -5.42
CA LEU A 142 -4.29 -7.13 -6.67
C LEU A 142 -3.59 -7.96 -7.73
N LYS A 143 -4.30 -8.96 -8.27
CA LYS A 143 -3.87 -9.71 -9.46
C LYS A 143 -4.42 -9.06 -10.73
N ALA A 144 -3.89 -9.49 -11.88
CA ALA A 144 -4.20 -8.88 -13.19
C ALA A 144 -5.68 -8.88 -13.59
N ASP A 145 -6.51 -9.74 -13.00
CA ASP A 145 -7.94 -9.90 -13.27
C ASP A 145 -8.84 -9.36 -12.14
N GLU A 146 -8.27 -8.86 -11.04
CA GLU A 146 -9.01 -8.52 -9.82
C GLU A 146 -9.21 -7.00 -9.62
N ALA A 147 -8.55 -6.15 -10.41
CA ALA A 147 -8.68 -4.69 -10.33
C ALA A 147 -8.40 -3.98 -11.65
N ASN A 148 -8.89 -2.75 -11.78
CA ASN A 148 -8.62 -1.88 -12.92
C ASN A 148 -7.21 -1.23 -12.85
N TRP A 149 -6.22 -1.98 -12.37
CA TRP A 149 -4.81 -1.58 -12.30
C TRP A 149 -4.03 -2.38 -13.34
N PHE A 150 -3.06 -1.75 -13.99
CA PHE A 150 -2.20 -2.45 -14.93
C PHE A 150 -1.21 -3.35 -14.17
N VAL A 151 -1.40 -4.67 -14.22
CA VAL A 151 -0.51 -5.65 -13.56
C VAL A 151 0.13 -6.55 -14.63
N PRO A 152 1.30 -6.19 -15.17
CA PRO A 152 2.00 -7.01 -16.16
C PRO A 152 2.63 -8.26 -15.54
N LYS A 153 3.02 -9.22 -16.38
CA LYS A 153 3.82 -10.40 -15.99
C LYS A 153 5.24 -10.23 -16.51
N VAL A 154 6.03 -9.36 -15.88
CA VAL A 154 7.42 -9.05 -16.28
C VAL A 154 8.38 -9.29 -15.12
N SER A 155 9.65 -9.53 -15.44
CA SER A 155 10.72 -9.71 -14.45
C SER A 155 11.27 -8.39 -13.94
N GLN A 156 12.03 -8.45 -12.85
CA GLN A 156 12.76 -7.31 -12.29
C GLN A 156 13.77 -6.76 -13.30
N GLU A 157 14.43 -7.60 -14.09
CA GLU A 157 15.36 -7.17 -15.14
C GLU A 157 14.69 -6.23 -16.15
N VAL A 158 13.43 -6.50 -16.51
CA VAL A 158 12.66 -5.63 -17.41
C VAL A 158 12.39 -4.27 -16.76
N LEU A 159 12.18 -4.21 -15.45
CA LEU A 159 12.04 -2.95 -14.73
C LEU A 159 13.36 -2.19 -14.67
N ASP A 160 14.48 -2.89 -14.45
CA ASP A 160 15.81 -2.30 -14.33
C ASP A 160 16.27 -1.61 -15.62
N THR A 161 15.74 -2.01 -16.79
CA THR A 161 15.97 -1.31 -18.07
C THR A 161 15.14 -0.04 -18.27
N ARG A 162 14.17 0.26 -17.39
CA ARG A 162 13.25 1.40 -17.59
C ARG A 162 13.91 2.70 -17.15
N VAL A 163 13.60 3.76 -17.90
CA VAL A 163 13.92 5.12 -17.48
C VAL A 163 13.07 5.47 -16.27
N THR A 164 13.72 5.81 -15.17
CA THR A 164 13.07 6.22 -13.93
C THR A 164 12.33 7.53 -14.13
N ASN A 165 11.02 7.54 -13.89
CA ASN A 165 10.13 8.66 -14.19
C ASN A 165 9.16 9.00 -13.05
N ALA A 166 9.19 8.25 -11.93
CA ALA A 166 8.41 8.59 -10.75
C ALA A 166 8.89 9.96 -10.20
N PRO A 167 7.99 10.93 -10.00
CA PRO A 167 8.34 12.19 -9.36
C PRO A 167 8.98 11.91 -8.01
N SER A 168 10.22 12.33 -7.83
CA SER A 168 11.02 11.97 -6.65
C SER A 168 11.87 13.13 -6.14
N ASN A 169 12.27 13.04 -4.87
CA ASN A 169 13.22 13.93 -4.21
C ASN A 169 14.61 13.28 -4.19
#